data_AF-V6F478-F1
#
_entry.id   AF-V6F478-F1
#
_cell.length_a   1.000
_cell.length_b   1.000
_cell.length_c   1.000
_cell.angle_alpha   90.00
_cell.angle_beta   90.00
_cell.angle_gamma   90.00
#
_symmetry.space_group_name_H-M   'P 1'
#
loop_
_entity.id
_entity.type
_entity.pdbx_description
1 polymer ?
#
loop_
_entity_poly.entity_id
_entity_poly.type
_entity_poly.pdbx_seq_one_letter_code
_entity_poly.pdbx_strand_id
1 'polypeptide(L)'
;MAESHVVSALKHKRGELAGEIVAAERRINDLRASLVHVDATLKLFMGSSANPEAIPARLPRPTPLLEHPMARGDLTKAILDAVRRADTAITTNDVAEMVAEELSIALDDDGRRRKLSAWASHRARPRPN
;
A
#
# COMPACT_ATOMS: atom_id res chain seq x y z
N MET A 1 40.98 26.56 8.29
CA MET A 1 39.85 27.29 7.69
C MET A 1 38.58 26.51 7.99
N ALA A 2 37.62 27.12 8.69
CA ALA A 2 36.38 26.45 9.07
C ALA A 2 35.60 26.09 7.82
N GLU A 3 35.21 24.82 7.68
CA GLU A 3 34.34 24.40 6.59
C GLU A 3 32.99 25.09 6.75
N SER A 4 32.50 25.73 5.68
CA SER A 4 31.20 26.42 5.71
C SER A 4 30.10 25.45 6.12
N HIS A 5 29.23 25.83 7.05
CA HIS A 5 28.10 25.01 7.50
C HIS A 5 27.25 24.48 6.34
N VAL A 6 27.16 25.23 5.24
CA VAL A 6 26.47 24.84 4.01
C VAL A 6 27.15 23.62 3.35
N VAL A 7 28.48 23.60 3.29
CA VAL A 7 29.24 22.50 2.68
C VAL A 7 29.11 21.23 3.52
N SER A 8 29.14 21.35 4.85
CA SER A 8 28.92 20.21 5.75
C SER A 8 27.51 19.61 5.59
N ALA A 9 26.48 20.44 5.55
CA ALA A 9 25.10 20.00 5.33
C ALA A 9 24.91 19.30 3.97
N LEU A 10 25.53 19.83 2.90
CA LEU A 10 25.47 19.21 1.57
C LEU A 10 26.19 17.85 1.52
N LYS A 11 27.35 17.73 2.18
CA LYS A 11 28.07 16.45 2.30
C LYS A 11 27.23 15.42 3.04
N HIS A 12 26.58 15.82 4.12
CA HIS A 12 25.68 14.96 4.87
C HIS A 12 24.52 14.47 3.99
N LYS A 13 23.82 15.39 3.29
CA LYS A 13 22.69 15.03 2.43
C LYS A 13 23.10 14.11 1.28
N ARG A 14 24.28 14.33 0.67
CA ARG A 14 24.86 13.42 -0.33
C ARG A 14 25.04 12.02 0.24
N GLY A 15 25.55 11.90 1.47
CA GLY A 15 25.76 10.62 2.14
C GLY A 15 24.45 9.87 2.37
N GLU A 16 23.41 10.56 2.84
CA GLU A 16 22.06 9.98 2.98
C GLU A 16 21.54 9.43 1.66
N LEU A 17 21.55 10.26 0.60
CA LEU A 17 21.07 9.87 -0.73
C LEU A 17 21.87 8.69 -1.31
N ALA A 18 23.19 8.68 -1.13
CA ALA A 18 24.01 7.56 -1.55
C ALA A 18 23.65 6.26 -0.80
N GLY A 19 23.37 6.35 0.50
CA GLY A 19 22.90 5.22 1.30
C GLY A 19 21.54 4.70 0.85
N GLU A 20 20.59 5.61 0.57
CA GLU A 20 19.27 5.26 0.03
C GLU A 20 19.36 4.53 -1.31
N ILE A 21 20.25 4.99 -2.20
CA ILE A 21 20.51 4.34 -3.50
C ILE A 21 21.02 2.91 -3.28
N VAL A 22 22.03 2.73 -2.43
CA VAL A 22 22.59 1.39 -2.15
C VAL A 22 21.52 0.45 -1.58
N ALA A 23 20.68 0.93 -0.67
CA ALA A 23 19.59 0.14 -0.10
C ALA A 23 18.54 -0.25 -1.18
N ALA A 24 18.17 0.69 -2.05
CA ALA A 24 17.24 0.44 -3.15
C ALA A 24 17.80 -0.57 -4.16
N GLU A 25 19.06 -0.45 -4.55
CA GLU A 25 19.74 -1.38 -5.45
C GLU A 25 19.78 -2.80 -4.88
N ARG A 26 20.10 -2.93 -3.58
CA ARG A 26 20.04 -4.22 -2.88
C ARG A 26 18.63 -4.81 -2.96
N ARG A 27 17.60 -4.00 -2.68
CA ARG A 27 16.21 -4.45 -2.76
C ARG A 27 15.81 -4.89 -4.17
N ILE A 28 16.25 -4.19 -5.20
CA ILE A 28 16.03 -4.58 -6.61
C ILE A 28 16.67 -5.95 -6.88
N ASN A 29 17.89 -6.18 -6.41
CA ASN A 29 18.59 -7.45 -6.61
C ASN A 29 17.87 -8.60 -5.89
N ASP A 30 17.43 -8.40 -4.65
CA ASP A 30 16.66 -9.40 -3.89
C ASP A 30 15.34 -9.76 -4.60
N LEU A 31 14.64 -8.75 -5.14
CA LEU A 31 13.42 -8.96 -5.91
C LEU A 31 13.69 -9.73 -7.21
N ARG A 32 14.77 -9.40 -7.93
CA ARG A 32 15.18 -10.12 -9.14
C ARG A 32 15.50 -11.58 -8.86
N ALA A 33 16.25 -11.87 -7.80
CA ALA A 33 16.55 -13.24 -7.39
C ALA A 33 15.26 -14.02 -7.06
N SER A 34 14.35 -13.39 -6.31
CA SER A 34 13.06 -13.98 -5.97
C SER A 34 12.23 -14.29 -7.23
N LEU A 35 12.23 -13.39 -8.21
CA LEU A 35 11.51 -13.57 -9.47
C LEU A 35 12.06 -14.77 -10.27
N VAL A 36 13.38 -14.92 -10.36
CA VAL A 36 14.01 -16.09 -11.01
C VAL A 36 13.52 -17.41 -10.39
N HIS A 37 13.41 -17.48 -9.07
CA HIS A 37 12.92 -18.68 -8.39
C HIS A 37 11.45 -18.97 -8.68
N VAL A 38 10.60 -17.92 -8.71
CA VAL A 38 9.19 -18.06 -9.07
C VAL A 38 9.04 -18.52 -10.52
N ASP A 39 9.80 -17.94 -11.44
CA ASP A 39 9.75 -18.30 -12.86
C ASP A 39 10.22 -19.74 -13.11
N ALA A 40 11.28 -20.18 -12.42
CA ALA A 40 11.73 -21.57 -12.47
C ALA A 40 10.64 -22.52 -11.96
N THR A 41 9.94 -22.14 -10.89
CA THR A 41 8.85 -22.93 -10.32
C THR A 41 7.65 -22.99 -11.27
N LEU A 42 7.28 -21.88 -11.92
CA LEU A 42 6.24 -21.85 -12.95
C LEU A 42 6.57 -22.78 -14.12
N LYS A 43 7.82 -22.76 -14.59
CA LYS A 43 8.29 -23.68 -15.65
C LYS A 43 8.24 -25.13 -15.20
N LEU A 44 8.56 -25.43 -13.94
CA LEU A 44 8.49 -26.79 -13.40
C LEU A 44 7.04 -27.34 -13.38
N PHE A 45 6.06 -26.52 -13.02
CA PHE A 45 4.66 -26.96 -12.94
C PHE A 45 3.90 -26.90 -14.27
N MET A 46 4.19 -25.94 -15.14
CA MET A 46 3.45 -25.70 -16.39
C MET A 46 4.18 -26.21 -17.64
N GLY A 47 5.43 -26.66 -17.51
CA GLY A 47 6.22 -27.24 -18.59
C GLY A 47 6.39 -26.27 -19.77
N SER A 48 6.23 -26.78 -20.99
CA SER A 48 6.39 -26.03 -22.25
C SER A 48 5.35 -24.93 -22.48
N SER A 49 4.24 -24.95 -21.74
CA SER A 49 3.21 -23.91 -21.80
C SER A 49 3.56 -22.68 -20.93
N ALA A 50 4.59 -22.78 -20.09
CA ALA A 50 5.00 -21.70 -19.21
C ALA A 50 5.67 -20.57 -20.01
N ASN A 51 5.07 -19.38 -19.97
CA ASN A 51 5.73 -18.14 -20.41
C ASN A 51 5.66 -17.09 -19.29
N PRO A 52 6.57 -17.16 -18.29
CA PRO A 52 6.57 -16.21 -17.16
C PRO A 52 6.77 -14.75 -17.60
N GLU A 53 7.54 -14.51 -18.67
CA GLU A 53 7.80 -13.16 -19.20
C GLU A 53 6.56 -12.51 -19.82
N ALA A 54 5.58 -13.31 -20.25
CA ALA A 54 4.29 -12.80 -20.71
C ALA A 54 3.35 -12.38 -19.57
N ILE A 55 3.67 -12.72 -18.32
CA ILE A 55 2.84 -12.33 -17.16
C ILE A 55 3.08 -10.84 -16.88
N PRO A 56 2.06 -9.98 -17.01
CA PRO A 56 2.24 -8.54 -16.84
C PRO A 56 2.56 -8.17 -15.39
N ALA A 57 3.50 -7.24 -15.22
CA ALA A 57 3.84 -6.71 -13.91
C ALA A 57 2.61 -6.06 -13.24
N ARG A 58 2.30 -6.50 -12.02
CA ARG A 58 1.26 -5.86 -11.21
C ARG A 58 1.89 -4.72 -10.44
N LEU A 59 1.73 -3.51 -10.94
CA LEU A 59 2.04 -2.32 -10.18
C LEU A 59 1.10 -2.23 -8.98
N PRO A 60 1.60 -1.95 -7.76
CA PRO A 60 0.74 -1.60 -6.65
C PRO A 60 -0.04 -0.34 -7.09
N ARG A 61 -1.35 -0.50 -7.32
CA ARG A 61 -2.19 0.65 -7.62
C ARG A 61 -2.22 1.51 -6.36
N PRO A 62 -1.86 2.81 -6.43
CA PRO A 62 -2.19 3.70 -5.34
C PRO A 62 -3.70 3.62 -5.17
N THR A 63 -4.15 3.22 -3.97
CA THR A 63 -5.56 3.30 -3.64
C THR A 63 -5.89 4.80 -3.66
N PRO A 64 -6.72 5.32 -4.58
CA PRO A 64 -6.92 6.77 -4.75
C PRO A 64 -7.62 7.44 -3.56
N LEU A 65 -7.85 6.68 -2.49
CA LEU A 65 -8.38 7.10 -1.21
C LEU A 65 -7.28 7.39 -0.19
N LEU A 66 -6.03 7.01 -0.44
CA LEU A 66 -4.97 6.99 0.55
C LEU A 66 -3.71 7.64 -0.02
N GLU A 67 -3.18 8.63 0.69
CA GLU A 67 -1.90 9.29 0.36
C GLU A 67 -0.70 8.35 0.57
N HIS A 68 -0.87 7.30 1.38
CA HIS A 68 0.15 6.31 1.67
C HIS A 68 -0.27 4.88 1.26
N PRO A 69 0.66 4.07 0.71
CA PRO A 69 0.39 2.66 0.45
C PRO A 69 0.23 1.91 1.78
N MET A 70 -1.02 1.63 2.16
CA MET A 70 -1.31 0.76 3.32
C MET A 70 -1.06 -0.71 2.99
N ALA A 71 -0.78 -1.51 4.03
CA ALA A 71 -0.66 -2.94 3.85
C ALA A 71 -2.02 -3.54 3.45
N ARG A 72 -1.98 -4.63 2.66
CA ARG A 72 -3.17 -5.32 2.20
C ARG A 72 -3.94 -5.86 3.42
N GLY A 73 -5.05 -5.24 3.76
CA GLY A 73 -5.92 -5.69 4.84
C GLY A 73 -6.25 -4.62 5.87
N ASP A 74 -5.42 -3.57 5.99
CA ASP A 74 -5.55 -2.57 7.05
C ASP A 74 -6.89 -1.84 7.01
N LEU A 75 -7.36 -1.45 5.82
CA LEU A 75 -8.68 -0.83 5.66
C LEU A 75 -9.84 -1.76 6.06
N THR A 76 -9.68 -3.07 5.88
CA THR A 76 -10.65 -4.08 6.37
C THR A 76 -10.71 -4.07 7.88
N LYS A 77 -9.52 -4.06 8.50
CA LYS A 77 -9.37 -4.10 9.95
C LYS A 77 -9.98 -2.83 10.55
N ALA A 78 -9.62 -1.66 10.02
CA ALA A 78 -10.17 -0.37 10.45
C ALA A 78 -11.70 -0.33 10.36
N ILE A 79 -12.30 -0.79 9.26
CA ILE A 79 -13.78 -0.86 9.12
C ILE A 79 -14.40 -1.76 10.18
N LEU A 80 -13.85 -2.96 10.37
CA LEU A 80 -14.39 -3.90 11.35
C LEU A 80 -14.17 -3.42 12.77
N ASP A 81 -13.07 -2.74 13.05
CA ASP A 81 -12.79 -2.15 14.36
C ASP A 81 -13.73 -0.95 14.61
N ALA A 82 -14.02 -0.13 13.61
CA ALA A 82 -15.01 0.97 13.70
C ALA A 82 -16.40 0.43 14.04
N VAL A 83 -16.87 -0.62 13.35
CA VAL A 83 -18.15 -1.26 13.67
C VAL A 83 -18.13 -1.94 15.04
N ARG A 84 -17.01 -2.53 15.47
CA ARG A 84 -16.90 -3.18 16.79
C ARG A 84 -16.86 -2.19 17.95
N ARG A 85 -16.35 -0.97 17.75
CA ARG A 85 -16.31 0.10 18.76
C ARG A 85 -17.62 0.87 18.86
N ALA A 86 -18.51 0.72 17.88
CA ALA A 86 -19.79 1.40 17.89
C ALA A 86 -20.73 0.73 18.90
N ASP A 87 -21.03 1.44 19.99
CA ASP A 87 -21.99 0.99 21.00
C ASP A 87 -23.46 1.07 20.51
N THR A 88 -23.68 1.69 19.35
CA THR A 88 -24.99 1.88 18.73
C THR A 88 -24.96 1.53 17.24
N ALA A 89 -26.15 1.41 16.63
CA ALA A 89 -26.24 1.22 15.19
C ALA A 89 -25.70 2.48 14.47
N ILE A 90 -24.61 2.32 13.73
CA ILE A 90 -23.98 3.37 12.93
C ILE A 90 -24.23 3.18 11.45
N THR A 91 -24.27 4.28 10.71
CA THR A 91 -24.43 4.28 9.26
C THR A 91 -23.10 4.02 8.54
N THR A 92 -23.16 3.66 7.26
CA THR A 92 -21.95 3.53 6.43
C THR A 92 -21.19 4.84 6.21
N ASN A 93 -21.82 6.00 6.41
CA ASN A 93 -21.11 7.28 6.40
C ASN A 93 -20.33 7.46 7.72
N ASP A 94 -20.94 7.13 8.85
CA ASP A 94 -20.26 7.19 10.16
C ASP A 94 -19.04 6.25 10.17
N VAL A 95 -19.18 5.04 9.62
CA VAL A 95 -18.04 4.12 9.44
C VAL A 95 -16.94 4.75 8.57
N ALA A 96 -17.32 5.44 7.48
CA ALA A 96 -16.34 6.08 6.60
C ALA A 96 -15.59 7.23 7.28
N GLU A 97 -16.27 8.00 8.13
CA GLU A 97 -15.67 9.07 8.94
C GLU A 97 -14.73 8.50 10.01
N MET A 98 -15.19 7.52 10.79
CA MET A 98 -14.37 6.87 11.82
C MET A 98 -13.09 6.23 11.25
N VAL A 99 -13.20 5.58 10.08
CA VAL A 99 -12.04 4.98 9.40
C VAL A 99 -11.11 6.04 8.84
N ALA A 100 -11.66 7.16 8.34
CA ALA A 100 -10.85 8.26 7.86
C ALA A 100 -10.08 8.94 8.99
N GLU A 101 -10.68 9.13 10.16
CA GLU A 101 -10.00 9.64 11.35
C GLU A 101 -8.88 8.69 11.81
N GLU A 102 -9.19 7.39 11.96
CA GLU A 102 -8.24 6.38 12.42
C GLU A 102 -7.01 6.26 11.50
N LEU A 103 -7.23 6.41 10.20
CA LEU A 103 -6.19 6.30 9.17
C LEU A 103 -5.64 7.65 8.73
N SER A 104 -6.04 8.75 9.39
CA SER A 104 -5.65 10.13 9.05
C SER A 104 -5.85 10.47 7.56
N ILE A 105 -6.96 10.01 6.98
CA ILE A 105 -7.33 10.23 5.59
C ILE A 105 -8.10 11.55 5.50
N ALA A 106 -7.59 12.49 4.71
CA ALA A 106 -8.33 13.71 4.38
C ALA A 106 -9.56 13.37 3.51
N LEU A 107 -10.75 13.52 4.08
CA LEU A 107 -12.03 13.55 3.36
C LEU A 107 -12.31 14.95 2.81
N ASP A 108 -11.34 15.51 2.08
CA ASP A 108 -11.42 16.85 1.48
C ASP A 108 -12.49 16.96 0.39
N ASP A 109 -12.78 15.86 -0.30
CA ASP A 109 -13.72 15.75 -1.42
C ASP A 109 -14.87 14.76 -1.13
N ASP A 110 -16.10 15.15 -1.47
CA ASP A 110 -17.29 14.30 -1.42
C ASP A 110 -17.16 13.06 -2.33
N GLY A 111 -16.26 13.11 -3.32
CA GLY A 111 -15.83 11.95 -4.08
C GLY A 111 -15.12 10.88 -3.25
N ARG A 112 -14.27 11.25 -2.27
CA ARG A 112 -13.59 10.30 -1.39
C ARG A 112 -14.52 9.72 -0.33
N ARG A 113 -15.38 10.57 0.27
CA ARG A 113 -16.43 10.13 1.21
C ARG A 113 -17.32 9.06 0.58
N ARG A 114 -17.84 9.31 -0.63
CA ARG A 114 -18.70 8.37 -1.36
C ARG A 114 -18.00 7.06 -1.70
N LYS A 115 -16.71 7.10 -2.07
CA LYS A 115 -15.94 5.88 -2.37
C LYS A 115 -15.72 5.04 -1.12
N LEU A 116 -15.40 5.64 0.02
CA LEU A 116 -15.24 4.93 1.29
C LEU A 116 -16.57 4.34 1.78
N SER A 117 -17.66 5.11 1.75
CA SER A 117 -18.98 4.62 2.16
C SER A 117 -19.52 3.52 1.23
N ALA A 118 -19.30 3.64 -0.09
CA ALA A 118 -19.63 2.58 -1.05
C ALA A 118 -18.82 1.30 -0.81
N TRP A 119 -17.56 1.43 -0.41
CA TRP A 119 -16.68 0.29 -0.13
C TRP A 119 -17.03 -0.39 1.20
N ALA A 120 -17.34 0.39 2.24
CA ALA A 120 -17.88 -0.12 3.50
C ALA A 120 -19.20 -0.88 3.28
N SER A 121 -20.09 -0.33 2.45
CA SER A 121 -21.36 -0.97 2.08
C SER A 121 -21.18 -2.32 1.36
N HIS A 122 -20.22 -2.41 0.42
CA HIS A 122 -19.97 -3.65 -0.32
C HIS A 122 -19.40 -4.77 0.56
N ARG A 123 -18.70 -4.43 1.64
CA ARG A 123 -18.03 -5.39 2.52
C ARG A 123 -18.82 -5.75 3.77
N ALA A 124 -19.72 -4.87 4.22
CA ALA A 124 -20.65 -5.12 5.32
C ALA A 124 -21.86 -5.98 4.92
N ARG A 125 -22.08 -6.21 3.62
CA ARG A 125 -23.12 -7.14 3.16
C ARG A 125 -22.74 -8.59 3.51
N PRO A 126 -23.63 -9.37 4.16
CA PRO A 126 -23.39 -10.78 4.37
C PRO A 126 -23.23 -11.48 3.02
N ARG A 127 -22.23 -12.36 2.92
CA ARG A 127 -22.09 -13.23 1.73
C ARG A 127 -23.35 -14.08 1.63
N PRO A 128 -24.02 -14.16 0.46
CA PRO A 128 -25.09 -15.14 0.28
C PRO A 128 -24.49 -16.53 0.48
N ASN A 129 -25.20 -17.36 1.26
CA ASN A 129 -24.86 -18.77 1.52
C ASN A 129 -24.76 -19.57 0.23
#